data_AF-A0A3N5Z1L4-F1
#
_entry.id   AF-A0A3N5Z1L4-F1
#
_cell.length_a   1.000
_cell.length_b   1.000
_cell.length_c   1.000
_cell.angle_alpha   90.00
_cell.angle_beta   90.00
_cell.angle_gamma   90.00
#
_symmetry.space_group_name_H-M   'P 1'
#
loop_
_entity.id
_entity.type
_entity.pdbx_description
1 polymer ?
#
loop_
_entity_poly.entity_id
_entity_poly.type
_entity_poly.pdbx_seq_one_letter_code
_entity_poly.pdbx_strand_id
1 'polypeptide(L)'
;LEQNWPDPKPVGMALIQLARKTGDRARDIEPEILDQIAVWLSQYELFHSRLQPLKEVIPIKKKEQTDIFGESLPAGLVLSF
;
A
#
# COMPACT_ATOMS: atom_id res chain seq x y z
N LEU A 1 -5.04 14.85 -0.29
CA LEU A 1 -3.60 14.56 -0.14
C LEU A 1 -2.77 15.83 0.14
N GLU A 2 -3.40 16.96 0.45
CA GLU A 2 -2.78 18.30 0.55
C GLU A 2 -2.12 18.61 1.91
N GLN A 3 -1.85 17.60 2.73
CA GLN A 3 -1.14 17.79 3.99
C GLN A 3 0.38 17.73 3.77
N ASN A 4 1.11 18.61 4.47
CA ASN A 4 2.56 18.60 4.45
C ASN A 4 3.09 17.52 5.40
N TRP A 5 3.35 16.33 4.86
CA TRP A 5 3.82 15.19 5.64
C TRP A 5 5.32 15.30 5.93
N PRO A 6 5.74 15.27 7.22
CA PRO A 6 7.17 15.32 7.57
C PRO A 6 7.97 14.16 6.99
N ASP A 7 7.36 12.97 6.90
CA ASP A 7 7.88 11.81 6.17
C ASP A 7 6.78 11.25 5.26
N PRO A 8 6.92 11.35 3.92
CA PRO A 8 5.93 10.85 2.97
C PRO A 8 5.93 9.31 2.85
N LYS A 9 7.00 8.63 3.31
CA LYS A 9 7.18 7.19 3.14
C LYS A 9 6.06 6.33 3.74
N PRO A 10 5.70 6.44 5.04
CA PRO A 10 4.64 5.61 5.62
C PRO A 10 3.28 5.86 4.98
N VAL A 11 3.00 7.12 4.61
CA VAL A 11 1.75 7.50 3.95
C VAL A 11 1.66 6.88 2.57
N GLY A 12 2.71 7.02 1.74
CA GLY A 12 2.69 6.43 0.41
C GLY A 12 2.66 4.91 0.41
N MET A 13 3.32 4.26 1.39
CA MET A 13 3.20 2.81 1.58
C MET A 13 1.77 2.39 1.90
N ALA A 14 1.10 3.08 2.82
CA ALA A 14 -0.31 2.79 3.15
C ALA A 14 -1.23 3.01 1.94
N LEU A 15 -1.02 4.09 1.18
CA LEU A 15 -1.77 4.37 -0.04
C LEU A 15 -1.60 3.28 -1.09
N ILE A 16 -0.37 2.81 -1.34
CA ILE A 16 -0.11 1.70 -2.28
C ILE A 16 -0.85 0.42 -1.84
N GLN A 17 -0.86 0.10 -0.55
CA GLN A 17 -1.53 -1.09 -0.03
C GLN A 17 -3.06 -1.02 -0.18
N LEU A 18 -3.65 0.15 0.07
CA LEU A 18 -5.09 0.38 -0.05
C LEU A 18 -5.53 0.47 -1.53
N ALA A 19 -4.71 1.07 -2.37
CA ALA A 19 -5.01 1.35 -3.78
C ALA A 19 -4.63 0.22 -4.75
N ARG A 20 -4.05 -0.88 -4.27
CA ARG A 20 -3.66 -1.99 -5.15
C ARG A 20 -4.89 -2.56 -5.85
N LYS A 21 -4.74 -2.88 -7.13
CA LYS A 21 -5.80 -3.51 -7.92
C LYS A 21 -5.94 -4.98 -7.53
N THR A 22 -7.14 -5.36 -7.14
CA THR A 22 -7.48 -6.71 -6.69
C THR A 22 -8.16 -7.54 -7.77
N GLY A 23 -8.76 -6.88 -8.78
CA GLY A 23 -9.53 -7.54 -9.84
C GLY A 23 -10.98 -7.81 -9.45
N ASP A 24 -11.36 -7.48 -8.21
CA ASP A 24 -12.74 -7.46 -7.74
C ASP A 24 -13.20 -6.00 -7.66
N ARG A 25 -14.15 -5.63 -8.52
CA ARG A 25 -14.69 -4.26 -8.60
C ARG A 25 -15.29 -3.77 -7.28
N ALA A 26 -15.81 -4.65 -6.43
CA ALA A 26 -16.37 -4.26 -5.14
C ALA A 26 -15.27 -3.89 -4.11
N ARG A 27 -14.02 -4.28 -4.37
CA ARG A 27 -12.85 -4.04 -3.50
C ARG A 27 -11.87 -3.04 -4.09
N ASP A 28 -11.91 -2.83 -5.40
CA ASP A 28 -11.08 -1.86 -6.10
C ASP A 28 -11.56 -0.43 -5.82
N ILE A 29 -10.61 0.47 -5.58
CA ILE A 29 -10.86 1.91 -5.39
C ILE A 29 -11.33 2.53 -6.72
N GLU A 30 -12.20 3.55 -6.63
CA GLU A 30 -12.65 4.31 -7.79
C GLU A 30 -11.49 4.90 -8.60
N PRO A 31 -11.55 4.87 -9.95
CA PRO A 31 -10.46 5.32 -10.82
C PRO A 31 -10.00 6.76 -10.52
N GLU A 32 -10.92 7.67 -10.21
CA GLU A 32 -10.63 9.08 -9.93
C GLU A 32 -9.77 9.24 -8.66
N ILE A 33 -9.95 8.37 -7.68
CA ILE A 33 -9.15 8.36 -6.45
C ILE A 33 -7.79 7.72 -6.72
N LEU A 34 -7.74 6.65 -7.53
CA LEU A 34 -6.48 6.02 -7.95
C LEU A 34 -5.57 7.01 -8.67
N ASP A 35 -6.14 7.84 -9.56
CA ASP A 35 -5.38 8.86 -10.29
C ASP A 35 -4.79 9.91 -9.34
N GLN A 36 -5.57 10.37 -8.35
CA GLN A 36 -5.07 11.30 -7.33
C GLN A 36 -3.91 10.70 -6.52
N ILE A 37 -4.04 9.44 -6.13
CA ILE A 37 -2.99 8.72 -5.40
C ILE A 37 -1.74 8.58 -6.28
N ALA A 38 -1.90 8.20 -7.54
CA ALA A 38 -0.78 8.05 -8.48
C ALA A 38 -0.06 9.37 -8.74
N VAL A 39 -0.80 10.47 -8.90
CA VAL A 39 -0.25 11.83 -9.04
C VAL A 39 0.54 12.24 -7.80
N TRP A 40 0.03 11.95 -6.60
CA TRP A 40 0.76 12.28 -5.37
C TRP A 40 2.01 11.42 -5.19
N LEU A 41 1.94 10.11 -5.44
CA LEU A 41 3.08 9.21 -5.32
C LEU A 41 4.20 9.54 -6.33
N SER A 42 3.85 9.99 -7.55
CA SER A 42 4.84 10.33 -8.58
C SER A 42 5.67 11.58 -8.26
N GLN A 43 5.26 12.38 -7.27
CA GLN A 43 6.05 13.51 -6.78
C GLN A 43 7.29 13.06 -5.99
N TYR A 44 7.36 11.79 -5.57
CA TYR A 44 8.46 11.27 -4.75
C TYR A 44 9.19 10.14 -5.48
N GLU A 45 10.50 10.31 -5.67
CA GLU A 45 11.31 9.34 -6.41
C GLU A 45 11.25 7.92 -5.84
N LEU A 46 11.06 7.81 -4.53
CA LEU A 46 11.05 6.56 -3.78
C LEU A 46 9.87 5.63 -4.13
N PHE A 47 8.80 6.13 -4.78
CA PHE A 47 7.62 5.34 -5.14
C PHE A 47 7.53 4.96 -6.61
N HIS A 48 8.40 5.47 -7.49
CA HIS A 48 8.30 5.20 -8.94
C HIS A 48 8.28 3.71 -9.28
N SER A 49 9.07 2.89 -8.58
CA SER A 49 9.12 1.43 -8.76
C SER A 49 7.93 0.68 -8.13
N ARG A 50 7.06 1.37 -7.39
CA ARG A 50 5.93 0.81 -6.64
C ARG A 50 4.56 1.26 -7.15
N LEU A 51 4.49 1.88 -8.34
CA LEU A 51 3.23 2.29 -8.97
C LEU A 51 2.54 1.16 -9.77
N GLN A 52 3.27 0.10 -10.12
CA GLN A 52 2.72 -1.03 -10.90
C GLN A 52 1.48 -1.69 -10.25
N PRO A 53 1.41 -1.91 -8.91
CA PRO A 53 0.24 -2.51 -8.25
C PRO A 53 -1.05 -1.69 -8.39
N LEU A 54 -0.97 -0.38 -8.68
CA LEU A 54 -2.15 0.47 -8.88
C LEU A 54 -2.74 0.29 -10.28
N LYS A 55 -1.94 -0.19 -11.24
CA LYS A 55 -2.34 -0.32 -12.65
C LYS A 55 -2.79 -1.73 -12.98
N GLU A 56 -2.14 -2.71 -12.38
CA GLU A 56 -2.29 -4.13 -12.71
C GLU A 56 -2.68 -4.94 -11.47
N VAL A 57 -3.50 -5.97 -11.69
CA VAL A 57 -3.76 -6.97 -10.63
C VAL A 57 -2.50 -7.80 -10.47
N ILE A 58 -1.76 -7.56 -9.40
CA ILE A 58 -0.60 -8.36 -9.05
C ILE A 58 -1.06 -9.45 -8.09
N PRO A 59 -0.97 -10.74 -8.47
CA PRO A 59 -1.25 -11.82 -7.54
C PRO A 59 -0.36 -11.66 -6.32
N ILE A 60 -0.92 -11.75 -5.12
CA ILE A 60 -0.15 -11.75 -3.86
C ILE A 60 0.75 -12.98 -3.89
N LYS A 61 1.95 -12.84 -4.47
CA LYS A 61 3.00 -13.84 -4.32
C LYS A 61 3.46 -13.73 -2.87
N LYS A 62 3.55 -14.87 -2.19
CA LYS A 62 3.87 -15.06 -0.75
C LYS A 62 4.99 -14.20 -0.13
N LYS A 63 5.73 -13.42 -0.91
CA LYS A 63 6.82 -12.55 -0.47
C LYS A 63 6.37 -11.33 0.36
N GLU A 64 5.11 -10.94 0.30
CA GLU A 64 4.54 -9.88 1.17
C GLU A 64 4.34 -10.33 2.64
N GLN A 65 4.43 -11.63 2.95
CA GLN A 65 4.28 -12.10 4.33
C GLN A 65 5.44 -11.68 5.24
N THR A 66 6.63 -11.43 4.70
CA THR A 66 7.81 -11.16 5.53
C THR A 66 7.84 -9.72 6.07
N ASP A 67 7.27 -8.75 5.35
CA ASP A 67 7.24 -7.35 5.80
C ASP A 67 6.09 -7.07 6.80
N ILE A 68 5.01 -7.85 6.75
CA ILE A 68 3.85 -7.72 7.65
C ILE A 68 4.15 -8.28 9.06
N PHE A 69 5.11 -9.20 9.18
CA PHE A 69 5.55 -9.81 10.45
C PHE A 69 6.90 -9.28 10.95
N GLY A 70 7.33 -8.09 10.49
CA GLY A 70 8.55 -7.42 10.96
C GLY A 70 8.43 -6.82 12.36
N GLU A 71 7.21 -6.71 12.90
CA GLU A 71 6.98 -6.43 14.31
C GLU A 71 6.73 -7.76 15.01
N SER A 72 7.72 -8.26 15.77
CA SER A 72 7.46 -9.28 16.79
C SER A 72 6.20 -8.88 17.56
N LEU A 73 5.30 -9.85 17.81
CA LEU A 73 4.19 -9.62 18.74
C LEU A 73 4.77 -8.98 20.02
N PRO A 74 4.25 -7.83 20.50
CA PRO A 74 4.69 -7.27 21.76
C PRO A 74 4.57 -8.34 22.84
N ALA A 75 5.58 -8.44 23.70
CA ALA A 75 5.64 -9.45 24.76
C ALA A 75 4.35 -9.41 25.59
N GLY A 76 3.43 -10.33 25.33
CA GLY A 76 2.10 -10.34 25.97
C GLY A 76 0.94 -10.84 25.11
N LEU A 77 1.06 -10.91 23.78
CA LEU A 77 0.01 -11.47 22.92
C LEU A 77 0.29 -12.96 22.64
N VAL A 78 -0.52 -13.84 23.24
CA VAL A 78 -0.52 -15.28 22.95
C VAL A 78 -1.77 -15.62 22.15
N LEU A 79 -1.60 -16.18 20.95
CA LEU A 79 -2.69 -16.82 20.24
C LEU A 79 -2.91 -18.22 20.84
N SER A 80 -3.92 -18.34 21.69
CA SER A 80 -4.42 -19.64 22.13
C SER A 80 -5.30 -20.23 21.03
N PHE A 81 -4.87 -21.37 20.47
CA PHE A 81 -5.73 -22.26 19.67
C PHE A 81 -6.41 -23.28 20.57
#